data_AF-A0A8S4B3F0-F1
#
_entry.id   AF-A0A8S4B3F0-F1
#
_cell.length_a   1.000
_cell.length_b   1.000
_cell.length_c   1.000
_cell.angle_alpha   90.00
_cell.angle_beta   90.00
_cell.angle_gamma   90.00
#
_symmetry.space_group_name_H-M   'P 1'
#
loop_
_entity.id
_entity.type
_entity.pdbx_description
1 polymer ?
#
loop_
_entity_poly.entity_id
_entity_poly.type
_entity_poly.pdbx_seq_one_letter_code
_entity_poly.pdbx_strand_id
1 'polypeptide(L)'
;MNCTPNSSITPQLGLGLGPGAGEGASVGAGGGAGGSGGLWVTSLLGATLMIMCALGVAGNTYTLIVTRSAALCRTGSMYVYITNLALADLLYLSTIPFVVCTYFAHDWLFGEAGCRILLSLDLLTMHASVFILVAMSMERYRAVAKPFSAHRSSSRNRRLAAGFIWALAFMLTLPMMVMIRLREGKPTAAGLVKRICFPTWTPEAFKTYITVLFFTSVLIPGLVIVGLYAGLARRYWTVQASLAS
;
A
#
# COMPACT_ATOMS: atom_id res chain seq x y z
N MET A 1 67.18 38.81 -6.60
CA MET A 1 66.48 39.17 -7.85
C MET A 1 65.01 39.34 -7.52
N ASN A 2 64.49 40.50 -7.88
CA ASN A 2 63.23 41.09 -7.44
C ASN A 2 62.09 40.74 -8.42
N CYS A 3 60.87 41.14 -8.04
CA CYS A 3 59.69 41.46 -8.87
C CYS A 3 58.51 40.46 -8.86
N THR A 4 57.50 40.79 -8.05
CA THR A 4 56.07 40.83 -8.45
C THR A 4 55.86 41.99 -9.46
N PRO A 5 54.75 42.18 -10.25
CA PRO A 5 53.35 41.92 -9.86
C PRO A 5 52.28 41.65 -10.98
N ASN A 6 51.04 41.44 -10.53
CA ASN A 6 49.75 41.94 -11.06
C ASN A 6 48.95 41.25 -12.22
N SER A 7 47.65 41.46 -12.04
CA SER A 7 46.38 41.02 -12.65
C SER A 7 46.02 41.50 -14.07
N SER A 8 45.11 40.78 -14.75
CA SER A 8 43.97 41.27 -15.58
C SER A 8 43.22 40.07 -16.24
N ILE A 9 41.94 39.80 -15.91
CA ILE A 9 40.68 40.20 -16.59
C ILE A 9 40.43 39.48 -17.96
N THR A 10 39.49 38.50 -17.92
CA THR A 10 38.41 38.03 -18.86
C THR A 10 38.33 38.51 -20.33
N PRO A 11 37.53 37.88 -21.25
CA PRO A 11 36.55 36.78 -21.09
C PRO A 11 36.66 35.66 -22.17
N GLN A 12 36.11 34.47 -21.93
CA GLN A 12 35.55 33.68 -23.04
C GLN A 12 34.24 32.99 -22.64
N LEU A 13 33.28 33.19 -23.53
CA LEU A 13 31.87 32.88 -23.44
C LEU A 13 31.68 31.36 -23.62
N GLY A 14 31.52 30.63 -22.53
CA GLY A 14 31.16 29.21 -22.54
C GLY A 14 29.69 29.04 -22.23
N LEU A 15 28.85 29.02 -23.26
CA LEU A 15 27.44 28.61 -23.23
C LEU A 15 27.31 27.17 -22.71
N GLY A 16 27.18 27.02 -21.40
CA GLY A 16 26.76 25.79 -20.74
C GLY A 16 25.30 25.92 -20.30
N LEU A 17 24.38 25.62 -21.21
CA LEU A 17 22.97 25.37 -20.92
C LEU A 17 22.85 24.21 -19.93
N GLY A 18 22.68 24.50 -18.64
CA GLY A 18 22.18 23.54 -17.66
C GLY A 18 20.74 23.86 -17.32
N PRO A 19 19.74 23.13 -17.85
CA PRO A 19 18.37 23.31 -17.43
C PRO A 19 17.99 22.30 -16.34
N GLY A 20 17.36 22.84 -15.28
CA GLY A 20 16.35 22.15 -14.47
C GLY A 20 16.91 21.19 -13.42
N ALA A 21 16.95 21.53 -12.14
CA ALA A 21 15.75 21.73 -11.32
C ALA A 21 14.65 20.71 -11.69
N GLY A 22 14.90 19.45 -11.36
CA GLY A 22 13.88 18.40 -11.33
C GLY A 22 13.66 17.99 -9.89
N GLU A 23 12.58 18.49 -9.29
CA GLU A 23 12.04 18.06 -8.01
C GLU A 23 11.90 16.53 -7.97
N GLY A 24 12.85 15.87 -7.31
CA GLY A 24 12.74 14.48 -6.92
C GLY A 24 11.84 14.38 -5.70
N ALA A 25 10.59 14.00 -5.92
CA ALA A 25 9.56 13.77 -4.91
C ALA A 25 10.12 13.07 -3.66
N SER A 26 10.28 13.87 -2.61
CA SER A 26 10.59 13.44 -1.26
C SER A 26 9.38 12.71 -0.70
N VAL A 27 9.37 11.39 -0.78
CA VAL A 27 8.48 10.57 0.04
C VAL A 27 8.99 10.63 1.48
N GLY A 28 8.58 11.71 2.18
CA GLY A 28 8.23 11.70 3.60
C GLY A 28 9.30 11.30 4.62
N ALA A 29 10.53 11.81 4.53
CA ALA A 29 11.41 11.89 5.69
C ALA A 29 11.21 13.24 6.41
N GLY A 30 10.05 13.40 7.06
CA GLY A 30 9.79 14.54 7.94
C GLY A 30 10.64 14.44 9.20
N GLY A 31 11.80 15.09 9.20
CA GLY A 31 12.74 15.12 10.33
C GLY A 31 13.42 16.48 10.44
N GLY A 32 12.62 17.54 10.54
CA GLY A 32 13.08 18.87 10.91
C GLY A 32 13.10 19.03 12.42
N ALA A 33 14.27 19.35 12.96
CA ALA A 33 14.51 19.63 14.37
C ALA A 33 13.71 20.86 14.87
N GLY A 34 13.24 20.81 16.12
CA GLY A 34 13.16 21.97 16.99
C GLY A 34 12.02 22.98 16.78
N GLY A 35 10.78 22.54 16.57
CA GLY A 35 9.62 23.42 16.63
C GLY A 35 8.41 22.73 17.24
N SER A 36 7.66 23.44 18.09
CA SER A 36 6.39 22.98 18.68
C SER A 36 5.53 22.27 17.62
N GLY A 37 5.47 22.80 16.39
CA GLY A 37 4.74 22.25 15.24
C GLY A 37 5.06 20.80 14.84
N GLY A 38 6.31 20.33 14.94
CA GLY A 38 6.66 18.94 14.56
C GLY A 38 6.10 17.91 15.53
N LEU A 39 6.07 18.25 16.82
CA LEU A 39 5.55 17.39 17.87
C LEU A 39 4.02 17.21 17.75
N TRP A 40 3.28 18.29 17.49
CA TRP A 40 1.82 18.22 17.29
C TRP A 40 1.46 17.34 16.09
N VAL A 41 2.22 17.44 14.99
CA VAL A 41 2.01 16.60 13.80
C VAL A 41 2.24 15.12 14.11
N THR A 42 3.34 14.78 14.79
CA THR A 42 3.61 13.38 15.17
C THR A 42 2.55 12.82 16.12
N SER A 43 2.09 13.64 17.07
CA SER A 43 1.06 13.27 18.03
C SER A 43 -0.29 13.05 17.36
N LEU A 44 -0.67 13.96 16.45
CA LEU A 44 -1.90 13.84 15.67
C LEU A 44 -1.88 12.59 14.79
N LEU A 45 -0.80 12.37 14.04
CA LEU A 45 -0.64 11.17 13.20
C LEU A 45 -0.72 9.89 14.03
N GLY A 46 0.00 9.83 15.16
CA GLY A 46 -0.04 8.69 16.08
C GLY A 46 -1.46 8.43 16.60
N ALA A 47 -2.17 9.47 17.04
CA ALA A 47 -3.55 9.35 17.53
C ALA A 47 -4.50 8.85 16.43
N THR A 48 -4.44 9.42 15.22
CA THR A 48 -5.26 8.99 14.08
C THR A 48 -5.01 7.52 13.74
N LEU A 49 -3.75 7.09 13.65
CA LEU A 49 -3.39 5.71 13.35
C LEU A 49 -3.89 4.74 14.43
N MET A 50 -3.78 5.11 15.71
CA MET A 50 -4.29 4.29 16.81
C MET A 50 -5.83 4.18 16.81
N ILE A 51 -6.53 5.26 16.50
CA ILE A 51 -8.00 5.25 16.35
C ILE A 51 -8.40 4.36 15.17
N MET A 52 -7.74 4.50 14.01
CA MET A 52 -7.97 3.63 12.86
C MET A 52 -7.69 2.17 13.18
N CYS A 53 -6.63 1.89 13.95
CA CYS A 53 -6.31 0.55 14.44
C CYS A 53 -7.44 -0.01 15.30
N ALA A 54 -7.91 0.73 16.30
CA ALA A 54 -8.96 0.27 17.21
C ALA A 54 -10.28 0.01 16.47
N LEU A 55 -10.74 0.98 15.66
CA LEU A 55 -11.97 0.85 14.90
C LEU A 55 -11.88 -0.26 13.84
N GLY A 56 -10.75 -0.34 13.15
CA GLY A 56 -10.51 -1.37 12.14
C GLY A 56 -10.46 -2.77 12.73
N VAL A 57 -9.81 -2.97 13.88
CA VAL A 57 -9.75 -4.27 14.57
C VAL A 57 -11.13 -4.66 15.04
N ALA A 58 -11.87 -3.74 15.67
CA ALA A 58 -13.24 -4.00 16.12
C ALA A 58 -14.16 -4.37 14.94
N GLY A 59 -14.13 -3.59 13.85
CA GLY A 59 -14.99 -3.80 12.68
C GLY A 59 -14.67 -5.08 11.90
N ASN A 60 -13.39 -5.38 11.68
CA ASN A 60 -12.98 -6.60 10.99
C ASN A 60 -13.21 -7.86 11.83
N THR A 61 -12.99 -7.78 13.15
CA THR A 61 -13.30 -8.89 14.06
C THR A 61 -14.80 -9.15 14.13
N TYR A 62 -15.61 -8.09 14.22
CA TYR A 62 -17.07 -8.20 14.14
C TYR A 62 -17.52 -8.85 12.84
N THR A 63 -16.93 -8.45 11.70
CA THR A 63 -17.19 -9.06 10.40
C THR A 63 -16.89 -10.56 10.39
N LEU A 64 -15.77 -10.99 10.99
CA LEU A 64 -15.44 -12.41 11.13
C LEU A 64 -16.44 -13.17 12.01
N ILE A 65 -16.87 -12.59 13.14
CA ILE A 65 -17.86 -13.20 14.03
C ILE A 65 -19.21 -13.36 13.30
N VAL A 66 -19.69 -12.30 12.66
CA VAL A 66 -20.96 -12.30 11.94
C VAL A 66 -20.93 -13.28 10.76
N THR A 67 -19.84 -13.30 10.00
CA THR A 67 -19.68 -14.21 8.85
C THR A 67 -19.60 -15.68 9.28
N ARG A 68 -19.12 -15.98 10.50
CA ARG A 68 -19.12 -17.33 11.07
C ARG A 68 -20.46 -17.74 11.68
N SER A 69 -21.30 -16.80 12.10
CA SER A 69 -22.63 -17.12 12.63
C SER A 69 -23.57 -17.59 11.51
N ALA A 70 -24.44 -18.55 11.81
CA ALA A 70 -25.24 -19.30 10.83
C ALA A 70 -26.13 -18.45 9.89
N ALA A 71 -26.31 -17.16 10.18
CA ALA A 71 -27.08 -16.23 9.35
C ALA A 71 -26.46 -15.96 7.96
N LEU A 72 -25.13 -16.01 7.82
CA LEU A 72 -24.43 -15.77 6.54
C LEU A 72 -23.97 -17.03 5.81
N CYS A 73 -24.10 -18.23 6.39
CA CYS A 73 -23.94 -19.50 5.64
C CYS A 73 -24.89 -19.56 4.42
N ARG A 74 -25.96 -18.75 4.43
CA ARG A 74 -26.91 -18.57 3.32
C ARG A 74 -26.34 -17.74 2.15
N THR A 75 -25.30 -16.91 2.37
CA THR A 75 -24.54 -16.16 1.35
C THR A 75 -23.31 -16.98 0.90
N GLY A 76 -23.48 -18.28 0.67
CA GLY A 76 -22.43 -19.29 0.52
C GLY A 76 -21.38 -19.07 -0.59
N SER A 77 -21.52 -18.04 -1.43
CA SER A 77 -20.50 -17.65 -2.41
C SER A 77 -19.49 -16.62 -1.91
N MET A 78 -19.91 -15.58 -1.19
CA MET A 78 -19.03 -14.41 -0.94
C MET A 78 -18.20 -14.52 0.36
N TYR A 79 -18.59 -15.42 1.28
CA TYR A 79 -18.00 -15.50 2.62
C TYR A 79 -16.48 -15.73 2.63
N VAL A 80 -15.94 -16.49 1.67
CA VAL A 80 -14.50 -16.77 1.56
C VAL A 80 -13.73 -15.47 1.35
N TYR A 81 -14.19 -14.62 0.42
CA TYR A 81 -13.53 -13.36 0.12
C TYR A 81 -13.68 -12.35 1.26
N ILE A 82 -14.86 -12.28 1.89
CA ILE A 82 -15.09 -11.42 3.06
C ILE A 82 -14.15 -11.81 4.21
N THR A 83 -14.00 -13.11 4.48
CA THR A 83 -13.10 -13.62 5.52
C THR A 83 -11.63 -13.31 5.21
N ASN A 84 -11.21 -13.49 3.95
CA ASN A 84 -9.84 -13.18 3.54
C ASN A 84 -9.54 -11.68 3.58
N LEU A 85 -10.51 -10.82 3.24
CA LEU A 85 -10.36 -9.36 3.35
C LEU A 85 -10.20 -8.95 4.81
N ALA A 86 -11.08 -9.43 5.69
CA ALA A 86 -10.98 -9.13 7.11
C ALA A 86 -9.66 -9.63 7.72
N LEU A 87 -9.14 -10.77 7.25
CA LEU A 87 -7.82 -11.26 7.66
C LEU A 87 -6.69 -10.35 7.17
N ALA A 88 -6.72 -9.92 5.91
CA ALA A 88 -5.73 -9.00 5.35
C ALA A 88 -5.72 -7.67 6.11
N ASP A 89 -6.89 -7.12 6.41
CA ASP A 89 -7.01 -5.87 7.18
C ASP A 89 -6.51 -6.06 8.61
N LEU A 90 -6.86 -7.15 9.30
CA LEU A 90 -6.32 -7.41 10.65
C LEU A 90 -4.79 -7.55 10.67
N LEU A 91 -4.21 -8.19 9.65
CA LEU A 91 -2.76 -8.27 9.49
C LEU A 91 -2.14 -6.89 9.30
N TYR A 92 -2.72 -6.05 8.43
CA TYR A 92 -2.28 -4.66 8.25
C TYR A 92 -2.36 -3.86 9.56
N LEU A 93 -3.51 -3.88 10.24
CA LEU A 93 -3.73 -3.14 11.47
C LEU A 93 -2.80 -3.59 12.60
N SER A 94 -2.39 -4.88 12.62
CA SER A 94 -1.41 -5.37 13.59
C SER A 94 -0.03 -4.71 13.46
N THR A 95 0.31 -4.16 12.28
CA THR A 95 1.58 -3.45 12.05
C THR A 95 1.56 -2.01 12.57
N ILE A 96 0.37 -1.40 12.69
CA ILE A 96 0.20 0.02 13.04
C ILE A 96 0.84 0.37 14.39
N PRO A 97 0.66 -0.39 15.49
CA PRO A 97 1.29 -0.08 16.77
C PRO A 97 2.82 -0.03 16.69
N PHE A 98 3.43 -0.90 15.87
CA PHE A 98 4.88 -0.91 15.65
C PHE A 98 5.32 0.35 14.92
N VAL A 99 4.58 0.74 13.88
CA VAL A 99 4.81 1.98 13.13
C VAL A 99 4.72 3.19 14.05
N VAL A 100 3.65 3.30 14.83
CA VAL A 100 3.45 4.37 15.82
C VAL A 100 4.61 4.41 16.83
N CYS A 101 5.02 3.26 17.36
CA CYS A 101 6.17 3.17 18.26
C CYS A 101 7.45 3.71 17.62
N THR A 102 7.75 3.36 16.37
CA THR A 102 8.94 3.88 15.66
C THR A 102 8.87 5.38 15.38
N TYR A 103 7.67 5.94 15.18
CA TYR A 103 7.49 7.38 15.04
C TYR A 103 7.79 8.11 16.35
N PHE A 104 7.26 7.64 17.48
CA PHE A 104 7.51 8.26 18.80
C PHE A 104 8.92 8.04 19.33
N ALA A 105 9.50 6.86 19.09
CA ALA A 105 10.88 6.56 19.48
C ALA A 105 11.91 7.34 18.65
N HIS A 106 11.49 7.96 17.55
CA HIS A 106 12.36 8.62 16.57
C HIS A 106 13.49 7.71 16.07
N ASP A 107 13.38 6.40 16.22
CA ASP A 107 14.37 5.40 15.83
C ASP A 107 13.72 4.05 15.53
N TRP A 108 14.39 3.23 14.70
CA TRP A 108 13.93 1.89 14.38
C TRP A 108 14.42 0.88 15.42
N LEU A 109 13.51 0.43 16.29
CA LEU A 109 13.84 -0.44 17.43
C LEU A 109 13.75 -1.94 17.11
N PHE A 110 13.06 -2.34 16.04
CA PHE A 110 12.71 -3.74 15.75
C PHE A 110 13.77 -4.53 14.96
N GLY A 111 14.96 -3.96 14.80
CA GLY A 111 16.07 -4.56 14.06
C GLY A 111 15.76 -4.83 12.58
N GLU A 112 16.65 -5.54 11.92
CA GLU A 112 16.51 -5.79 10.47
C GLU A 112 15.34 -6.73 10.14
N ALA A 113 15.09 -7.72 10.99
CA ALA A 113 13.97 -8.65 10.80
C ALA A 113 12.62 -7.90 10.83
N GLY A 114 12.42 -7.02 11.82
CA GLY A 114 11.21 -6.20 11.87
C GLY A 114 11.05 -5.32 10.64
N CYS A 115 12.15 -4.74 10.13
CA CYS A 115 12.14 -3.90 8.95
C CYS A 115 11.62 -4.66 7.72
N ARG A 116 12.11 -5.90 7.53
CA ARG A 116 11.65 -6.76 6.44
C ARG A 116 10.20 -7.20 6.65
N ILE A 117 9.84 -7.67 7.84
CA ILE A 117 8.52 -8.25 8.12
C ILE A 117 7.42 -7.19 8.05
N LEU A 118 7.58 -6.04 8.72
CA LEU A 118 6.54 -5.02 8.81
C LEU A 118 6.25 -4.39 7.45
N LEU A 119 7.29 -4.02 6.69
CA LEU A 119 7.11 -3.46 5.34
C LEU A 119 6.57 -4.50 4.35
N SER A 120 6.97 -5.77 4.49
CA SER A 120 6.43 -6.83 3.64
C SER A 120 4.97 -7.11 3.96
N LEU A 121 4.58 -7.15 5.23
CA LEU A 121 3.17 -7.34 5.62
C LEU A 121 2.28 -6.20 5.11
N ASP A 122 2.75 -4.96 5.20
CA ASP A 122 2.04 -3.79 4.67
C ASP A 122 1.77 -3.92 3.17
N LEU A 123 2.82 -4.16 2.37
CA LEU A 123 2.69 -4.38 0.92
C LEU A 123 1.83 -5.60 0.58
N LEU A 124 2.03 -6.73 1.28
CA LEU A 124 1.30 -7.96 1.05
C LEU A 124 -0.20 -7.77 1.26
N THR A 125 -0.58 -7.13 2.37
CA THR A 125 -1.98 -6.90 2.74
C THR A 125 -2.64 -5.90 1.81
N MET A 126 -1.94 -4.82 1.42
CA MET A 126 -2.38 -3.91 0.37
C MET A 126 -2.71 -4.64 -0.94
N HIS A 127 -1.80 -5.47 -1.46
CA HIS A 127 -2.01 -6.22 -2.69
C HIS A 127 -3.16 -7.24 -2.55
N ALA A 128 -3.17 -7.99 -1.45
CA ALA A 128 -4.21 -8.97 -1.17
C ALA A 128 -5.60 -8.32 -1.12
N SER A 129 -5.77 -7.22 -0.39
CA SER A 129 -7.05 -6.51 -0.26
C SER A 129 -7.58 -6.03 -1.61
N VAL A 130 -6.74 -5.42 -2.46
CA VAL A 130 -7.18 -4.96 -3.79
C VAL A 130 -7.61 -6.14 -4.69
N PHE A 131 -6.82 -7.22 -4.73
CA PHE A 131 -7.19 -8.38 -5.55
C PHE A 131 -8.43 -9.11 -5.03
N ILE A 132 -8.63 -9.16 -3.71
CA ILE A 132 -9.87 -9.67 -3.11
C ILE A 132 -11.06 -8.79 -3.50
N LEU A 133 -10.93 -7.46 -3.50
CA LEU A 133 -11.99 -6.54 -3.94
C LEU A 133 -12.37 -6.75 -5.42
N VAL A 134 -11.40 -6.99 -6.30
CA VAL A 134 -11.65 -7.36 -7.71
C VAL A 134 -12.43 -8.67 -7.78
N ALA A 135 -11.98 -9.70 -7.06
CA ALA A 135 -12.65 -11.00 -7.05
C ALA A 135 -14.09 -10.91 -6.52
N MET A 136 -14.31 -10.12 -5.46
CA MET A 136 -15.63 -9.82 -4.91
C MET A 136 -16.54 -9.11 -5.92
N SER A 137 -16.02 -8.09 -6.61
CA SER A 137 -16.77 -7.34 -7.63
C SER A 137 -17.14 -8.25 -8.81
N MET A 138 -16.23 -9.14 -9.21
CA MET A 138 -16.44 -10.08 -10.29
C MET A 138 -17.48 -11.15 -9.92
N GLU A 139 -17.46 -11.65 -8.69
CA GLU A 139 -18.48 -12.58 -8.19
C GLU A 139 -19.87 -11.94 -8.16
N ARG A 140 -19.98 -10.69 -7.69
CA ARG A 140 -21.23 -9.91 -7.71
C ARG A 140 -21.75 -9.74 -9.14
N TYR A 141 -20.88 -9.36 -10.07
CA TYR A 141 -21.25 -9.21 -11.47
C TYR A 141 -21.75 -10.55 -12.06
N ARG A 142 -21.07 -11.67 -11.79
CA ARG A 142 -21.50 -13.00 -12.26
C ARG A 142 -22.84 -13.43 -11.69
N ALA A 143 -23.07 -13.18 -10.39
CA ALA A 143 -24.32 -13.52 -9.73
C ALA A 143 -25.52 -12.82 -10.40
N VAL A 144 -25.36 -11.57 -10.81
CA VAL A 144 -26.42 -10.79 -11.47
C VAL A 144 -26.52 -11.09 -12.97
N ALA A 145 -25.39 -11.21 -13.67
CA ALA A 145 -25.39 -11.39 -15.12
C ALA A 145 -25.66 -12.83 -15.58
N LYS A 146 -25.29 -13.85 -14.78
CA LYS A 146 -25.39 -15.28 -15.12
C LYS A 146 -25.75 -16.14 -13.89
N PRO A 147 -26.98 -16.04 -13.36
CA PRO A 147 -27.40 -16.69 -12.12
C PRO A 147 -27.16 -18.21 -12.12
N PHE A 148 -27.44 -18.91 -13.23
CA PHE A 148 -27.21 -20.36 -13.35
C PHE A 148 -25.73 -20.77 -13.32
N SER A 149 -24.82 -19.94 -13.84
CA SER A 149 -23.38 -20.23 -13.82
C SER A 149 -22.74 -19.88 -12.47
N ALA A 150 -23.25 -18.85 -11.78
CA ALA A 150 -22.77 -18.45 -10.45
C ALA A 150 -23.10 -19.51 -9.39
N HIS A 151 -24.29 -20.12 -9.48
CA HIS A 151 -24.71 -21.19 -8.58
C HIS A 151 -23.84 -22.46 -8.69
N ARG A 152 -23.25 -22.73 -9.86
CA ARG A 152 -22.38 -23.90 -10.10
C ARG A 152 -20.93 -23.72 -9.61
N SER A 153 -20.54 -22.51 -9.19
CA SER A 153 -19.19 -22.26 -8.66
C SER A 153 -19.03 -22.92 -7.29
N SER A 154 -18.21 -23.98 -7.24
CA SER A 154 -17.91 -24.71 -6.00
C SER A 154 -17.09 -23.85 -5.03
N SER A 155 -17.34 -24.02 -3.72
CA SER A 155 -16.52 -23.45 -2.64
C SER A 155 -15.02 -23.78 -2.79
N ARG A 156 -14.69 -24.91 -3.43
CA ARG A 156 -13.31 -25.27 -3.77
C ARG A 156 -12.65 -24.25 -4.71
N ASN A 157 -13.34 -23.83 -5.77
CA ASN A 157 -12.79 -22.88 -6.75
C ASN A 157 -12.54 -21.51 -6.11
N ARG A 158 -13.40 -21.08 -5.18
CA ARG A 158 -13.22 -19.83 -4.44
C ARG A 158 -12.04 -19.88 -3.48
N ARG A 159 -11.83 -21.00 -2.79
CA ARG A 159 -10.63 -21.20 -1.94
C ARG A 159 -9.35 -21.23 -2.77
N LEU A 160 -9.38 -21.88 -3.94
CA LEU A 160 -8.26 -21.85 -4.88
C LEU A 160 -7.98 -20.44 -5.40
N ALA A 161 -9.02 -19.67 -5.74
CA ALA A 161 -8.88 -18.28 -6.15
C ALA A 161 -8.30 -17.41 -5.03
N ALA A 162 -8.76 -17.58 -3.78
CA ALA A 162 -8.17 -16.90 -2.63
C ALA A 162 -6.69 -17.27 -2.44
N GLY A 163 -6.35 -18.55 -2.52
CA GLY A 163 -4.95 -19.01 -2.46
C GLY A 163 -4.08 -18.43 -3.57
N PHE A 164 -4.62 -18.35 -4.79
CA PHE A 164 -3.94 -17.70 -5.91
C PHE A 164 -3.73 -16.19 -5.67
N ILE A 165 -4.72 -15.49 -5.12
CA ILE A 165 -4.62 -14.07 -4.77
C ILE A 165 -3.50 -13.85 -3.75
N TRP A 166 -3.45 -14.65 -2.68
CA TRP A 166 -2.39 -14.58 -1.69
C TRP A 166 -1.02 -14.88 -2.28
N ALA A 167 -0.92 -15.91 -3.13
CA ALA A 167 0.32 -16.24 -3.82
C ALA A 167 0.79 -15.08 -4.73
N LEU A 168 -0.12 -14.49 -5.51
CA LEU A 168 0.19 -13.35 -6.37
C LEU A 168 0.63 -12.13 -5.56
N ALA A 169 -0.09 -11.80 -4.48
CA ALA A 169 0.28 -10.72 -3.58
C ALA A 169 1.68 -10.96 -2.98
N PHE A 170 1.97 -12.18 -2.51
CA PHE A 170 3.28 -12.54 -2.00
C PHE A 170 4.38 -12.43 -3.07
N MET A 171 4.12 -12.87 -4.30
CA MET A 171 5.08 -12.75 -5.40
C MET A 171 5.40 -11.29 -5.74
N LEU A 172 4.41 -10.38 -5.69
CA LEU A 172 4.63 -8.95 -5.90
C LEU A 172 5.41 -8.30 -4.75
N THR A 173 5.20 -8.76 -3.52
CA THR A 173 5.89 -8.26 -2.32
C THR A 173 7.30 -8.82 -2.15
N LEU A 174 7.57 -10.03 -2.66
CA LEU A 174 8.85 -10.74 -2.49
C LEU A 174 10.09 -9.89 -2.82
N PRO A 175 10.14 -9.11 -3.93
CA PRO A 175 11.32 -8.32 -4.26
C PRO A 175 11.60 -7.23 -3.22
N MET A 176 10.56 -6.61 -2.64
CA MET A 176 10.73 -5.66 -1.54
C MET A 176 11.21 -6.35 -0.27
N MET A 177 10.64 -7.51 0.06
CA MET A 177 11.02 -8.30 1.24
C MET A 177 12.51 -8.68 1.24
N VAL A 178 13.03 -9.08 0.07
CA VAL A 178 14.43 -9.51 -0.08
C VAL A 178 15.39 -8.33 -0.10
N MET A 179 14.96 -7.16 -0.57
CA MET A 179 15.87 -6.05 -0.88
C MET A 179 15.82 -4.89 0.11
N ILE A 180 14.83 -4.86 0.99
CA ILE A 180 14.79 -3.91 2.10
C ILE A 180 15.84 -4.29 3.15
N ARG A 181 16.62 -3.29 3.59
CA ARG A 181 17.66 -3.46 4.62
C ARG A 181 17.57 -2.35 5.65
N LEU A 182 17.98 -2.66 6.87
CA LEU A 182 18.17 -1.66 7.91
C LEU A 182 19.51 -0.95 7.64
N ARG A 183 19.48 0.38 7.59
CA ARG A 183 20.66 1.22 7.43
C ARG A 183 20.64 2.35 8.44
N GLU A 184 21.82 2.81 8.81
CA GLU A 184 21.98 4.05 9.53
C GLU A 184 21.71 5.22 8.57
N GLY A 185 20.78 6.09 8.95
CA GLY A 185 20.44 7.30 8.24
C GLY A 185 21.54 8.35 8.38
N LYS A 186 21.40 9.47 7.66
CA LYS A 186 22.32 10.59 7.79
C LYS A 186 22.27 11.16 9.22
N PRO A 187 23.41 11.59 9.80
CA PRO A 187 23.43 12.25 11.09
C PRO A 187 22.46 13.44 11.07
N THR A 188 21.60 13.52 12.06
CA THR A 188 20.75 14.70 12.27
C THR A 188 21.61 15.90 12.69
N ALA A 189 21.05 17.11 12.65
CA ALA A 189 21.74 18.33 13.08
C ALA A 189 22.26 18.27 14.54
N ALA A 190 21.70 17.37 15.36
CA ALA A 190 22.13 17.12 16.73
C ALA A 190 23.21 16.01 16.86
N GLY A 191 23.73 15.49 15.74
CA GLY A 191 24.72 14.40 15.71
C GLY A 191 24.14 12.99 15.94
N LEU A 192 22.82 12.85 16.10
CA LEU A 192 22.17 11.55 16.31
C LEU A 192 22.01 10.81 14.97
N VAL A 193 22.42 9.55 14.94
CA VAL A 193 22.26 8.63 13.80
C VAL A 193 21.00 7.78 14.01
N LYS A 194 19.98 7.98 13.16
CA LYS A 194 18.71 7.24 13.21
C LYS A 194 18.78 6.01 12.31
N ARG A 195 18.29 4.85 12.75
CA ARG A 195 18.15 3.65 11.91
C ARG A 195 16.88 3.75 11.06
N ILE A 196 17.02 3.46 9.76
CA ILE A 196 15.93 3.53 8.78
C ILE A 196 15.90 2.28 7.90
N CYS A 197 14.70 1.93 7.44
CA CYS A 197 14.49 0.90 6.42
C CYS A 197 14.71 1.50 5.04
N PHE A 198 15.67 0.97 4.27
CA PHE A 198 15.99 1.48 2.94
C PHE A 198 16.08 0.35 1.90
N PRO A 199 15.43 0.50 0.72
CA PRO A 199 15.55 -0.47 -0.35
C PRO A 199 16.93 -0.40 -0.99
N THR A 200 17.61 -1.53 -1.12
CA THR A 200 18.99 -1.60 -1.68
C THR A 200 19.06 -1.51 -3.21
N TRP A 201 17.95 -1.20 -3.88
CA TRP A 201 17.85 -1.13 -5.34
C TRP A 201 18.58 0.09 -5.91
N THR A 202 19.04 -0.01 -7.15
CA THR A 202 19.37 1.19 -7.95
C THR A 202 18.10 2.03 -8.13
N PRO A 203 18.18 3.37 -8.16
CA PRO A 203 17.01 4.24 -8.32
C PRO A 203 16.14 3.87 -9.53
N GLU A 204 16.76 3.52 -10.66
CA GLU A 204 16.05 3.12 -11.87
C GLU A 204 15.22 1.85 -11.68
N ALA A 205 15.85 0.79 -11.16
CA ALA A 205 15.16 -0.47 -10.92
C ALA A 205 14.04 -0.32 -9.85
N PHE A 206 14.25 0.51 -8.82
CA PHE A 206 13.19 0.83 -7.84
C PHE A 206 12.02 1.56 -8.51
N LYS A 207 12.30 2.56 -9.35
CA LYS A 207 11.29 3.29 -10.11
C LYS A 207 10.50 2.36 -11.03
N THR A 208 11.18 1.48 -11.77
CA THR A 208 10.52 0.46 -12.61
C THR A 208 9.64 -0.44 -11.76
N TYR A 209 10.13 -0.93 -10.62
CA TYR A 209 9.35 -1.78 -9.73
C TYR A 209 8.09 -1.10 -9.20
N ILE A 210 8.20 0.12 -8.68
CA ILE A 210 7.04 0.91 -8.21
C ILE A 210 6.06 1.18 -9.35
N THR A 211 6.57 1.47 -10.55
CA THR A 211 5.73 1.65 -11.75
C THR A 211 4.95 0.39 -12.06
N VAL A 212 5.60 -0.78 -12.07
CA VAL A 212 4.93 -2.07 -12.27
C VAL A 212 3.86 -2.30 -11.20
N LEU A 213 4.18 -2.10 -9.92
CA LEU A 213 3.22 -2.25 -8.83
C LEU A 213 2.01 -1.32 -9.00
N PHE A 214 2.22 -0.07 -9.37
CA PHE A 214 1.15 0.88 -9.62
C PHE A 214 0.20 0.39 -10.72
N PHE A 215 0.75 -0.07 -11.85
CA PHE A 215 -0.08 -0.61 -12.93
C PHE A 215 -0.81 -1.88 -12.51
N THR A 216 -0.12 -2.83 -11.87
CA THR A 216 -0.68 -4.14 -11.53
C THR A 216 -1.67 -4.09 -10.37
N SER A 217 -1.48 -3.17 -9.43
CA SER A 217 -2.25 -3.15 -8.17
C SER A 217 -3.12 -1.92 -7.99
N VAL A 218 -2.96 -0.88 -8.80
CA VAL A 218 -3.83 0.31 -8.75
C VAL A 218 -4.59 0.47 -10.05
N LEU A 219 -3.89 0.66 -11.18
CA LEU A 219 -4.56 1.00 -12.44
C LEU A 219 -5.41 -0.15 -12.98
N ILE A 220 -4.82 -1.33 -13.18
CA ILE A 220 -5.53 -2.48 -13.75
C ILE A 220 -6.69 -2.91 -12.84
N PRO A 221 -6.50 -3.13 -11.52
CA PRO A 221 -7.61 -3.47 -10.64
C PRO A 221 -8.69 -2.39 -10.60
N GLY A 222 -8.31 -1.11 -10.55
CA GLY A 222 -9.24 0.01 -10.56
C GLY A 222 -10.11 0.03 -11.82
N LEU A 223 -9.51 -0.12 -13.00
CA LEU A 223 -10.23 -0.18 -14.27
C LEU A 223 -11.16 -1.39 -14.34
N VAL A 224 -10.71 -2.56 -13.86
CA VAL A 224 -11.54 -3.77 -13.80
C VAL A 224 -12.74 -3.56 -12.88
N ILE A 225 -12.52 -3.01 -11.68
CA ILE A 225 -13.59 -2.70 -10.71
C ILE A 225 -14.60 -1.74 -11.35
N VAL A 226 -14.15 -0.63 -11.92
CA VAL A 226 -15.02 0.36 -12.58
C VAL A 226 -15.81 -0.28 -13.72
N GLY A 227 -15.17 -1.07 -14.58
CA GLY A 227 -15.84 -1.77 -15.68
C GLY A 227 -16.91 -2.76 -15.21
N LEU A 228 -16.62 -3.53 -14.16
CA LEU A 228 -17.55 -4.48 -13.56
C LEU A 228 -18.75 -3.77 -12.93
N TYR A 229 -18.53 -2.69 -12.17
CA TYR A 229 -19.61 -1.91 -11.56
C TYR A 229 -20.45 -1.16 -12.60
N ALA A 230 -19.84 -0.62 -13.65
CA ALA A 230 -20.58 -0.01 -14.75
C ALA A 230 -21.45 -1.05 -15.48
N GLY A 231 -20.92 -2.26 -15.72
CA GLY A 231 -21.69 -3.37 -16.27
C GLY A 231 -22.85 -3.80 -15.38
N LEU A 232 -22.63 -3.82 -14.07
CA LEU A 232 -23.66 -4.11 -13.07
C LEU A 232 -24.77 -3.05 -13.11
N ALA A 233 -24.41 -1.76 -13.08
CA ALA A 233 -25.35 -0.65 -13.14
C ALA A 233 -26.19 -0.66 -14.42
N ARG A 234 -25.56 -0.91 -15.58
CA ARG A 234 -26.28 -1.04 -16.86
C ARG A 234 -27.31 -2.17 -16.81
N ARG A 235 -26.96 -3.33 -16.26
CA ARG A 235 -27.91 -4.46 -16.13
C ARG A 235 -29.07 -4.13 -15.22
N TYR A 236 -28.81 -3.52 -14.06
CA TYR A 236 -29.86 -3.05 -13.16
C TYR A 236 -30.81 -2.07 -13.84
N TRP A 237 -30.29 -1.11 -14.60
CA TRP A 237 -31.10 -0.14 -15.33
C TRP A 237 -31.96 -0.80 -16.41
N THR A 238 -31.39 -1.72 -17.21
CA THR A 238 -32.15 -2.44 -18.25
C THR A 238 -33.29 -3.26 -17.67
N VAL A 239 -33.07 -3.91 -16.52
CA VAL A 239 -34.10 -4.71 -15.86
C VAL A 239 -35.20 -3.82 -15.30
N GLN A 240 -34.86 -2.67 -14.68
CA GLN A 240 -35.87 -1.72 -14.23
C GLN A 240 -36.69 -1.14 -15.39
N ALA A 241 -36.05 -0.77 -16.50
CA ALA A 241 -36.74 -0.27 -17.68
C ALA A 241 -37.74 -1.31 -18.25
N SER A 242 -37.37 -2.59 -18.27
CA SER A 242 -38.27 -3.67 -18.71
C SER A 242 -39.43 -3.96 -17.75
N LEU A 243 -39.32 -3.56 -16.47
CA LEU A 243 -40.40 -3.71 -15.49
C LEU A 243 -41.37 -2.52 -15.50
N ALA A 244 -40.99 -1.41 -16.12
CA ALA A 244 -41.79 -0.19 -16.22
C ALA A 244 -42.61 -0.08 -17.52
N SER A 245 -42.36 -0.97 -18.48
CA SER A 245 -43.09 -1.10 -19.75
C SER A 245 -44.10 -2.24 -19.70
#